data_AF-A0A7S1XTQ9-F1
#
_entry.id   AF-A0A7S1XTQ9-F1
#
_cell.length_a   1.000
_cell.length_b   1.000
_cell.length_c   1.000
_cell.angle_alpha   90.00
_cell.angle_beta   90.00
_cell.angle_gamma   90.00
#
_symmetry.space_group_name_H-M   'P 1'
#
loop_
_entity.id
_entity.type
_entity.pdbx_description
1 polymer ?
#
loop_
_entity_poly.entity_id
_entity_poly.type
_entity_poly.pdbx_seq_one_letter_code
_entity_poly.pdbx_strand_id
1 'polypeptide(L)'
;REAALDADDAVVDAAAPAAAAAADSLSTSNYELHPELVAGLEAAGVGALFPVQAQTFELGSSGRDIFVRSRTGSGKTLGFALPITDGILREREARGNTR
;
A
#
# COMPACT_ATOMS: atom_id res chain seq x y z
N ARG A 1 7.40 27.59 6.63
CA ARG A 1 6.21 27.65 5.74
C ARG A 1 5.62 26.27 5.78
N GLU A 2 4.63 26.05 6.65
CA GLU A 2 3.89 24.80 6.68
C GLU A 2 3.18 24.68 5.33
N ALA A 3 3.44 23.59 4.59
CA ALA A 3 2.63 23.26 3.44
C ALA A 3 1.22 23.01 3.97
N ALA A 4 0.29 23.89 3.62
CA ALA A 4 -1.12 23.63 3.90
C ALA A 4 -1.48 22.37 3.11
N LEU A 5 -1.90 21.32 3.82
CA LEU A 5 -2.47 20.12 3.20
C LEU A 5 -3.66 20.57 2.36
N ASP A 6 -3.68 20.20 1.09
CA ASP A 6 -4.83 20.51 0.22
C ASP A 6 -6.02 19.65 0.65
N ALA A 7 -7.24 20.09 0.31
CA ALA A 7 -8.47 19.39 0.72
C ALA A 7 -8.55 17.94 0.20
N ASP A 8 -7.78 17.63 -0.86
CA ASP A 8 -7.73 16.30 -1.49
C ASP A 8 -6.67 15.37 -0.87
N ASP A 9 -5.76 15.89 -0.03
CA ASP A 9 -4.72 15.11 0.62
C ASP A 9 -5.30 14.13 1.65
N ALA A 10 -4.84 12.89 1.61
CA ALA A 10 -5.17 11.91 2.64
C ALA A 10 -4.09 11.90 3.73
N VAL A 11 -4.49 12.17 4.98
CA VAL A 11 -3.60 12.00 6.14
C VAL A 11 -3.78 10.61 6.73
N VAL A 12 -2.70 9.82 6.76
CA VAL A 12 -2.68 8.50 7.37
C VAL A 12 -1.89 8.57 8.66
N ASP A 13 -2.56 8.38 9.80
CA ASP A 13 -1.92 8.29 11.11
C ASP A 13 -1.82 6.82 11.54
N ALA A 14 -0.59 6.34 11.71
CA ALA A 14 -0.36 4.93 12.03
C ALA A 14 -0.68 4.64 13.50
N ALA A 15 -1.88 4.11 13.77
CA ALA A 15 -2.18 3.46 15.05
C ALA A 15 -1.34 2.18 15.23
N ALA A 16 -0.86 1.95 16.47
CA ALA A 16 -0.11 0.74 16.83
C ALA A 16 -0.95 -0.53 16.58
N PRO A 17 -0.33 -1.68 16.25
CA PRO A 17 -1.07 -2.88 15.86
C PRO A 17 -1.83 -3.46 17.06
N ALA A 18 -3.17 -3.51 16.95
CA ALA A 18 -4.00 -4.33 17.83
C ALA A 18 -3.94 -5.79 17.34
N ALA A 19 -3.52 -6.69 18.22
CA ALA A 19 -3.03 -8.02 17.88
C ALA A 19 -4.13 -9.04 17.50
N ALA A 20 -3.72 -10.00 16.67
CA ALA A 20 -4.36 -11.26 16.29
C ALA A 20 -5.58 -11.22 15.35
N ALA A 21 -6.62 -10.43 15.62
CA ALA A 21 -7.77 -10.34 14.70
C ALA A 21 -7.45 -9.57 13.40
N ALA A 22 -6.45 -8.70 13.45
CA ALA A 22 -6.01 -7.90 12.31
C ALA A 22 -5.12 -8.67 11.32
N ALA A 23 -4.52 -9.80 11.71
CA ALA A 23 -3.52 -10.48 10.88
C ALA A 23 -4.15 -11.09 9.62
N ASP A 24 -5.34 -11.68 9.75
CA ASP A 24 -6.06 -12.25 8.61
C ASP A 24 -6.56 -11.13 7.69
N SER A 25 -7.16 -10.06 8.24
CA SER A 25 -7.61 -8.90 7.45
C SER A 25 -6.49 -8.20 6.68
N LEU A 26 -5.27 -8.20 7.24
CA LEU A 26 -4.10 -7.56 6.64
C LEU A 26 -3.31 -8.49 5.70
N SER A 27 -3.79 -9.72 5.48
CA SER A 27 -3.20 -10.64 4.51
C SER A 27 -3.13 -9.97 3.14
N THR A 28 -2.01 -10.15 2.42
CA THR A 28 -1.83 -9.60 1.08
C THR A 28 -2.91 -10.08 0.11
N SER A 29 -3.46 -11.28 0.34
CA SER A 29 -4.55 -11.86 -0.44
C SER A 29 -5.90 -11.14 -0.32
N ASN A 30 -6.08 -10.28 0.70
CA ASN A 30 -7.33 -9.52 0.88
C ASN A 30 -7.36 -8.21 0.10
N TYR A 31 -6.24 -7.81 -0.47
CA TYR A 31 -6.13 -6.59 -1.26
C TYR A 31 -6.16 -6.94 -2.74
N GLU A 32 -6.74 -6.07 -3.56
CA GLU A 32 -6.73 -6.20 -5.02
C GLU A 32 -5.34 -5.84 -5.59
N LEU A 33 -4.33 -6.62 -5.23
CA LEU A 33 -2.96 -6.51 -5.75
C LEU A 33 -2.81 -7.34 -7.03
N HIS A 34 -1.97 -6.86 -7.94
CA HIS A 34 -1.59 -7.58 -9.14
C HIS A 34 -0.93 -8.93 -8.77
N PRO A 35 -1.23 -10.05 -9.44
CA PRO A 35 -0.73 -11.37 -9.05
C PRO A 35 0.80 -11.47 -8.97
N GLU A 36 1.52 -10.80 -9.89
CA GLU A 36 2.99 -10.75 -9.89
C GLU A 36 3.53 -10.02 -8.64
N LEU A 37 2.81 -9.01 -8.14
CA LEU A 37 3.17 -8.32 -6.91
C LEU A 37 2.94 -9.20 -5.68
N VAL A 38 1.82 -9.93 -5.62
CA VAL A 38 1.54 -10.89 -4.53
C VAL A 38 2.63 -11.96 -4.46
N ALA A 39 2.98 -12.57 -5.60
CA ALA A 39 4.04 -13.57 -5.66
C ALA A 39 5.41 -13.01 -5.22
N GLY A 40 5.72 -11.76 -5.60
CA GLY A 40 6.93 -11.08 -5.17
C GLY A 40 6.97 -10.81 -3.66
N LEU A 41 5.84 -10.42 -3.07
CA LEU A 41 5.70 -10.20 -1.63
C LEU A 41 5.86 -11.52 -0.85
N GLU A 42 5.22 -12.60 -1.30
CA GLU A 42 5.35 -13.93 -0.70
C GLU A 42 6.79 -14.43 -0.75
N ALA A 43 7.46 -14.29 -1.91
CA ALA A 43 8.87 -14.66 -2.06
C ALA A 43 9.80 -13.84 -1.15
N ALA A 44 9.42 -12.60 -0.83
CA ALA A 44 10.12 -11.73 0.13
C ALA A 44 9.76 -12.03 1.59
N GLY A 45 8.88 -13.00 1.87
CA GLY A 45 8.41 -13.35 3.21
C GLY A 45 7.36 -12.40 3.78
N VAL A 46 6.70 -11.61 2.93
CA VAL A 46 5.64 -10.66 3.31
C VAL A 46 4.28 -11.28 3.02
N GLY A 47 3.75 -12.02 4.00
CA GLY A 47 2.40 -12.61 3.92
C GLY A 47 1.26 -11.70 4.40
N ALA A 48 1.58 -10.68 5.20
CA ALA A 48 0.61 -9.71 5.69
C ALA A 48 1.24 -8.31 5.78
N LEU A 49 0.45 -7.29 5.47
CA LEU A 49 0.84 -5.90 5.54
C LEU A 49 0.74 -5.36 6.97
N PHE A 50 1.52 -4.34 7.28
CA PHE A 50 1.26 -3.54 8.46
C PHE A 50 0.05 -2.62 8.25
N PRO A 51 -0.70 -2.25 9.30
CA PRO A 51 -1.89 -1.40 9.16
C PRO A 51 -1.64 -0.10 8.38
N VAL A 52 -0.48 0.52 8.58
CA VAL A 52 -0.09 1.73 7.85
C VAL A 52 0.15 1.46 6.35
N GLN A 53 0.69 0.28 6.01
CA GLN A 53 0.95 -0.09 4.61
C GLN A 53 -0.36 -0.38 3.87
N ALA A 54 -1.28 -1.11 4.51
CA ALA A 54 -2.63 -1.37 3.97
C ALA A 54 -3.40 -0.07 3.69
N GLN A 55 -3.47 0.83 4.66
CA GLN A 55 -4.14 2.13 4.49
C GLN A 55 -3.47 2.99 3.42
N THR A 56 -2.13 2.98 3.37
CA THR A 56 -1.38 3.72 2.33
C THR A 56 -1.68 3.14 0.95
N PHE A 57 -1.79 1.82 0.82
CA PHE A 57 -2.15 1.17 -0.44
C PHE A 57 -3.57 1.53 -0.89
N GLU A 58 -4.59 1.40 -0.02
CA GLU A 58 -5.97 1.71 -0.36
C GLU A 58 -6.15 3.16 -0.85
N LEU A 59 -5.53 4.11 -0.14
CA LEU A 59 -5.55 5.51 -0.54
C LEU A 59 -4.71 5.76 -1.80
N GLY A 60 -3.57 5.08 -1.94
CA GLY A 60 -2.63 5.34 -3.04
C GLY A 60 -3.16 4.80 -4.37
N SER A 61 -3.84 3.66 -4.33
CA SER A 61 -4.54 3.08 -5.47
C SER A 61 -5.71 3.94 -5.95
N SER A 62 -6.21 4.87 -5.13
CA SER A 62 -7.22 5.86 -5.55
C SER A 62 -6.62 7.06 -6.33
N GLY A 63 -5.30 7.13 -6.46
CA GLY A 63 -4.61 8.22 -7.18
C GLY A 63 -4.57 9.55 -6.41
N ARG A 64 -4.79 9.51 -5.10
CA ARG A 64 -4.71 10.68 -4.22
C ARG A 64 -3.30 10.89 -3.70
N ASP A 65 -2.95 12.15 -3.44
CA ASP A 65 -1.75 12.49 -2.68
C ASP A 65 -1.92 12.11 -1.20
N ILE A 66 -0.86 11.56 -0.61
CA ILE A 66 -0.91 10.96 0.74
C ILE A 66 0.23 11.47 1.60
N PHE A 67 -0.14 11.95 2.78
CA PHE A 67 0.79 12.24 3.87
C PHE A 67 0.71 11.15 4.94
N VAL A 68 1.75 10.31 5.00
CA VAL A 68 1.82 9.20 5.97
C VAL A 68 2.68 9.59 7.17
N ARG A 69 2.08 9.61 8.37
CA ARG A 69 2.79 9.78 9.64
C ARG A 69 2.86 8.46 10.39
N SER A 70 4.08 7.96 10.58
CA SER A 70 4.31 6.76 11.41
C SER A 70 5.72 6.72 11.99
N ARG A 71 5.95 5.87 13.00
CA ARG A 71 7.27 5.66 13.60
C ARG A 71 8.26 5.06 12.59
N THR A 72 9.56 5.21 12.84
CA THR A 72 10.60 4.50 12.08
C THR A 72 10.44 2.99 12.28
N GLY A 73 10.77 2.20 11.25
CA GLY A 73 10.58 0.74 11.28
C GLY A 73 9.15 0.26 10.97
N SER A 74 8.16 1.13 10.84
CA SER A 74 6.78 0.76 10.48
C SER A 74 6.56 0.47 8.98
N GLY A 75 7.63 0.33 8.18
CA GLY A 75 7.53 -0.13 6.80
C GLY A 75 6.88 0.84 5.79
N LYS A 76 6.89 2.17 6.05
CA LYS A 76 6.33 3.19 5.12
C LYS A 76 6.85 3.08 3.69
N THR A 77 8.13 2.75 3.53
CA THR A 77 8.75 2.59 2.21
C THR A 77 8.01 1.55 1.37
N LEU A 78 7.71 0.38 1.95
CA LEU A 78 6.92 -0.63 1.27
C LEU A 78 5.47 -0.15 1.07
N GLY A 79 4.89 0.55 2.06
CA GLY A 79 3.55 1.14 1.94
C GLY A 79 3.37 2.05 0.72
N PHE A 80 4.37 2.88 0.40
CA PHE A 80 4.35 3.71 -0.82
C PHE A 80 4.74 2.92 -2.09
N ALA A 81 5.61 1.92 -1.98
CA ALA A 81 6.05 1.12 -3.13
C ALA A 81 4.93 0.20 -3.67
N LEU A 82 4.02 -0.25 -2.82
CA LEU A 82 2.89 -1.10 -3.20
C LEU A 82 2.00 -0.49 -4.30
N PRO A 83 1.34 0.68 -4.11
CA PRO A 83 0.46 1.25 -5.12
C PRO A 83 1.21 1.65 -6.40
N ILE A 84 2.47 2.09 -6.29
CA ILE A 84 3.31 2.44 -7.46
C ILE A 84 3.58 1.19 -8.30
N THR A 85 4.02 0.12 -7.67
CA THR A 85 4.39 -1.12 -8.36
C THR A 85 3.16 -1.79 -8.96
N ASP A 86 2.06 -1.82 -8.21
CA ASP A 86 0.77 -2.33 -8.68
C ASP A 86 0.30 -1.58 -9.94
N GLY A 87 0.35 -0.25 -9.93
CA GLY A 87 0.01 0.58 -11.09
C GLY A 87 0.89 0.31 -12.31
N ILE A 88 2.21 0.18 -12.13
CA ILE A 88 3.16 -0.14 -13.21
C ILE A 88 2.85 -1.50 -13.83
N LEU A 89 2.57 -2.52 -13.00
CA LEU A 89 2.27 -3.87 -13.48
C LEU A 89 0.96 -3.91 -14.28
N ARG A 90 -0.09 -3.26 -13.77
CA ARG A 90 -1.37 -3.13 -14.48
C ARG A 90 -1.23 -2.38 -15.80
N GLU A 91 -0.45 -1.30 -15.83
CA GLU A 91 -0.18 -0.55 -17.06
C GLU A 91 0.61 -1.39 -18.08
N ARG A 92 1.56 -2.20 -17.62
CA ARG A 92 2.32 -3.13 -18.47
C ARG A 92 1.41 -4.21 -19.08
N GLU A 93 0.49 -4.77 -18.29
CA GLU A 93 -0.49 -5.75 -18.76
C GLU A 93 -1.45 -5.13 -19.81
N ALA A 94 -1.99 -3.95 -19.53
CA ALA A 94 -2.86 -3.23 -20.47
C ALA A 94 -2.17 -2.95 -21.82
N ARG A 95 -0.88 -2.56 -21.79
CA ARG A 95 -0.07 -2.37 -22.99
C ARG A 95 0.27 -3.68 -23.72
N GLY A 96 0.40 -4.78 -22.98
CA GLY A 96 0.65 -6.12 -23.54
C GLY A 96 -0.56 -6.69 -24.28
N ASN A 97 -1.77 -6.47 -23.78
CA ASN A 97 -3.03 -6.96 -24.37
C ASN A 97 -3.47 -6.21 -25.64
N THR A 98 -2.79 -5.12 -26.02
CA THR A 98 -3.13 -4.30 -27.21
C THR A 98 -2.35 -4.74 -28.47
N ARG A 99 -1.67 -5.89 -28.45
CA ARG A 99 -0.96 -6.48 -29.60
C ARG A 99 -1.56 -7.82 -30.00
#